data_AF-A0A950HNY6-F1
#
_entry.id   AF-A0A950HNY6-F1
#
_cell.length_a   1.000
_cell.length_b   1.000
_cell.length_c   1.000
_cell.angle_alpha   90.00
_cell.angle_beta   90.00
_cell.angle_gamma   90.00
#
_symmetry.space_group_name_H-M   'P 1'
#
loop_
_entity.id
_entity.type
_entity.pdbx_description
1 polymer ?
#
loop_
_entity_poly.entity_id
_entity_poly.type
_entity_poly.pdbx_seq_one_letter_code
_entity_poly.pdbx_strand_id
1 'polypeptide(L)' 'MKYAYLIIPCVLALATPFYNTVEPTLFGFPFFYWFLLAMIPVSSAFIYLAYRNEAP' A
#
# COMPACT_ATOMS: atom_id res chain seq x y z
N MET A 1 15.54 12.05 -1.97
CA MET A 1 14.14 12.09 -1.49
C MET A 1 13.22 11.09 -2.21
N LYS A 2 13.38 10.81 -3.51
CA LYS A 2 12.50 9.90 -4.29
C LYS A 2 12.28 8.49 -3.70
N TYR A 3 13.34 7.86 -3.20
CA TYR A 3 13.29 6.51 -2.66
C TYR A 3 12.40 6.42 -1.41
N ALA A 4 12.21 7.53 -0.68
CA ALA A 4 11.31 7.56 0.47
C ALA A 4 9.87 7.24 0.05
N TYR A 5 9.41 7.75 -1.10
CA TYR A 5 8.07 7.46 -1.62
C TYR A 5 7.89 5.98 -1.97
N LEU A 6 8.95 5.30 -2.43
CA LEU A 6 8.89 3.89 -2.82
C LEU A 6 9.01 2.94 -1.61
N ILE A 7 9.73 3.36 -0.57
CA ILE A 7 9.88 2.55 0.66
C ILE A 7 8.57 2.47 1.44
N ILE A 8 7.77 3.53 1.46
CA ILE A 8 6.50 3.57 2.21
C ILE A 8 5.55 2.42 1.85
N PRO A 9 5.15 2.21 0.57
CA PRO A 9 4.27 1.10 0.22
C PRO A 9 4.91 -0.27 0.47
N CYS A 10 6.24 -0.41 0.34
CA CYS A 10 6.95 -1.64 0.69
C CYS A 10 6.83 -1.97 2.18
N VAL A 11 7.05 -0.98 3.06
CA VAL A 11 6.94 -1.18 4.51
C VAL A 11 5.50 -1.54 4.89
N LEU A 12 4.51 -0.84 4.34
CA LEU A 12 3.09 -1.13 4.58
C LEU A 12 2.70 -2.55 4.12
N ALA A 13 3.24 -3.02 2.99
CA ALA A 13 2.99 -4.36 2.48
C ALA A 13 3.75 -5.47 3.25
N LEU A 14 4.80 -5.13 4.00
CA LEU A 14 5.54 -6.04 4.88
C LEU A 14 5.06 -5.99 6.33
N ALA A 15 4.24 -5.01 6.68
CA ALA A 15 3.60 -4.84 7.97
C ALA A 15 2.46 -5.87 8.19
N THR A 16 2.65 -7.11 7.75
CA THR A 16 1.67 -8.20 7.80
C THR A 16 1.04 -8.41 9.16
N PRO A 17 1.76 -8.32 10.30
CA PRO A 17 1.14 -8.46 11.62
C PRO A 17 -0.02 -7.49 11.90
N PHE A 18 -0.11 -6.37 11.19
CA PHE A 18 -1.13 -5.34 11.43
C PHE A 18 -2.44 -5.56 10.67
N TYR A 19 -2.42 -6.32 9.57
CA TYR A 19 -3.60 -6.56 8.74
C TYR A 19 -3.87 -8.04 8.48
N ASN A 20 -3.07 -8.94 9.07
CA ASN A 20 -3.31 -10.38 9.05
C ASN A 20 -4.41 -10.77 10.06
N THR A 21 -5.60 -10.21 9.86
CA THR A 21 -6.80 -10.56 10.60
C THR A 21 -7.95 -10.78 9.62
N VAL A 22 -8.99 -11.45 10.09
CA VAL A 22 -10.21 -11.66 9.29
C VAL A 22 -11.07 -10.40 9.29
N GLU A 23 -11.19 -9.78 10.45
CA GLU A 23 -12.01 -8.58 10.65
C GLU A 23 -11.15 -7.31 10.59
N PRO A 24 -11.69 -6.21 10.05
CA PRO A 24 -13.03 -6.07 9.50
C PRO A 24 -13.17 -6.69 8.10
N THR A 25 -14.34 -7.27 7.83
CA THR A 25 -14.66 -7.77 6.49
C THR A 25 -15.27 -6.66 5.64
N LEU A 26 -14.96 -6.64 4.35
CA LEU A 26 -15.50 -5.68 3.38
C LEU A 26 -16.19 -6.47 2.27
N PHE A 27 -17.52 -6.33 2.12
CA PHE A 27 -18.32 -7.14 1.18
C PHE A 27 -18.09 -8.67 1.34
N GLY A 28 -17.79 -9.14 2.56
CA GLY A 28 -17.46 -10.54 2.84
C GLY A 28 -15.99 -10.92 2.60
N PHE A 29 -15.16 -10.01 2.09
CA PHE A 29 -13.71 -10.24 1.99
C PHE A 29 -13.03 -9.98 3.33
N PRO A 30 -12.16 -10.89 3.83
CA PRO A 30 -11.36 -10.68 5.03
C PRO A 30 -10.38 -9.50 4.93
N PHE A 31 -10.02 -8.90 6.07
CA PHE A 31 -9.14 -7.72 6.13
C PHE A 31 -7.84 -7.91 5.36
N PHE A 32 -7.17 -9.04 5.57
CA PHE A 32 -5.94 -9.37 4.88
C PHE A 32 -6.02 -9.19 3.36
N TYR A 33 -7.12 -9.61 2.73
CA TYR A 33 -7.24 -9.60 1.28
C TYR A 33 -7.59 -8.23 0.75
N TRP A 34 -8.62 -7.57 1.30
CA TRP A 34 -9.04 -6.29 0.75
C TRP A 34 -8.03 -5.19 1.04
N PHE A 35 -7.29 -5.28 2.16
CA PHE A 35 -6.21 -4.35 2.45
C PHE A 35 -5.10 -4.46 1.39
N LEU A 36 -4.67 -5.67 1.03
CA LEU A 36 -3.70 -5.88 -0.05
C LEU A 36 -4.22 -5.39 -1.40
N LEU A 37 -5.52 -5.52 -1.66
CA LEU A 37 -6.14 -4.97 -2.86
C LEU A 37 -6.09 -3.43 -2.85
N ALA A 38 -6.40 -2.79 -1.71
CA ALA A 38 -6.29 -1.34 -1.53
C ALA A 38 -4.84 -0.84 -1.63
N MET A 39 -3.86 -1.68 -1.31
CA MET A 39 -2.44 -1.36 -1.47
C MET A 39 -2.02 -1.19 -2.94
N ILE A 40 -2.78 -1.72 -3.91
CA ILE A 40 -2.49 -1.53 -5.34
C ILE A 40 -2.60 -0.06 -5.77
N PRO A 41 -3.76 0.62 -5.62
CA PRO A 41 -3.86 2.04 -5.95
C PRO A 41 -2.98 2.93 -5.05
N VAL A 42 -2.79 2.56 -3.78
CA VAL A 42 -1.85 3.27 -2.89
C VAL A 42 -0.44 3.23 -3.48
N SER A 43 0.07 2.06 -3.84
CA SER A 43 1.41 1.90 -4.41
C SER A 43 1.54 2.65 -5.74
N SER A 44 0.51 2.61 -6.59
CA SER A 44 0.45 3.40 -7.83
C SER A 44 0.57 4.91 -7.57
N ALA A 45 -0.16 5.43 -6.57
CA ALA A 45 -0.07 6.84 -6.19
C ALA A 45 1.33 7.23 -5.71
N PHE A 46 1.98 6.39 -4.90
CA PHE A 46 3.37 6.62 -4.46
C PHE A 46 4.37 6.58 -5.61
N ILE A 47 4.21 5.67 -6.57
CA ILE A 47 5.02 5.64 -7.80
C ILE A 47 4.81 6.91 -8.62
N TYR A 48 3.57 7.37 -8.78
CA TYR A 48 3.27 8.63 -9.46
C TYR A 48 3.92 9.83 -8.77
N LEU A 49 3.86 9.92 -7.43
CA LEU A 49 4.53 10.96 -6.66
C LEU A 49 6.05 10.91 -6.82
N ALA A 50 6.63 9.71 -6.82
CA ALA A 50 8.06 9.54 -7.05
C ALA A 50 8.46 10.06 -8.44
N TYR A 51 7.69 9.71 -9.47
CA TYR A 51 7.90 10.18 -10.85
C TYR A 51 7.74 11.70 -10.98
N ARG A 52 6.68 12.28 -10.41
CA ARG A 52 6.41 13.72 -10.46
C ARG A 52 7.49 14.55 -9.77
N ASN A 53 8.04 14.06 -8.67
CA ASN A 53 9.12 14.73 -7.93
C ASN A 53 10.51 14.51 -8.55
N GLU A 54 10.61 13.66 -9.57
CA GLU A 54 11.82 13.44 -10.36
C GLU A 54 11.78 14.19 -11.70
N ALA A 55 10.61 14.66 -12.13
CA ALA A 55 10.46 15.52 -13.30
C ALA A 55 11.26 16.84 -13.10
N PRO A 56 12.03 17.28 -14.12
CA PRO A 56 12.91 18.44 -14.04
C PRO A 56 12.18 19.76 -13.80
#